data_AF-A0AAV5G4J1-F1
#
_entry.id   AF-A0AAV5G4J1-F1
#
_cell.length_a   1.000
_cell.length_b   1.000
_cell.length_c   1.000
_cell.angle_alpha   90.00
_cell.angle_beta   90.00
_cell.angle_gamma   90.00
#
_symmetry.space_group_name_H-M   'P 1'
#
loop_
_entity.id
_entity.type
_entity.pdbx_description
1 polymer ?
#
loop_
_entity_poly.entity_id
_entity_poly.type
_entity_poly.pdbx_seq_one_letter_code
_entity_poly.pdbx_strand_id
1 'polypeptide(L)'
;MPSAVGYQPTLSTEMGSLQERIASTNKGSITSIQAVYVPADDLTDPAPATTFAHLDATTVLSRGLASKGIYPAVDPLDSTSTMLQPRIVGKDHYETAQRVKETLQRYKELQDIIAILGLDELSEEDRLTVARARKIERFLSQPFFVAEVFYRFSRKVC
;
A
#
# COMPACT_ATOMS: atom_id res chain seq x y z
N MET A 1 32.08 -13.14 -7.68
CA MET A 1 32.07 -12.12 -6.61
C MET A 1 30.62 -11.96 -6.17
N PRO A 2 30.28 -12.09 -4.88
CA PRO A 2 28.93 -11.82 -4.42
C PRO A 2 28.58 -10.33 -4.63
N SER A 3 27.33 -10.06 -4.96
CA SER A 3 26.80 -8.70 -5.12
C SER A 3 26.57 -8.04 -3.75
N ALA A 4 26.04 -6.82 -3.75
CA ALA A 4 25.61 -6.11 -2.54
C ALA A 4 24.77 -7.03 -1.64
N VAL A 5 25.03 -6.95 -0.32
CA VAL A 5 24.26 -7.64 0.73
C VAL A 5 24.27 -9.18 0.64
N GLY A 6 25.20 -9.77 -0.13
CA GLY A 6 25.36 -11.23 -0.20
C GLY A 6 24.50 -11.93 -1.25
N TYR A 7 23.79 -11.17 -2.08
CA TYR A 7 23.00 -11.71 -3.19
C TYR A 7 23.87 -12.16 -4.37
N GLN A 8 23.30 -13.04 -5.19
CA GLN A 8 23.91 -13.46 -6.45
C GLN A 8 24.06 -12.27 -7.43
N PRO A 9 25.17 -12.19 -8.20
CA PRO A 9 25.37 -11.11 -9.17
C PRO A 9 24.38 -11.17 -10.35
N THR A 10 23.76 -12.32 -10.58
CA THR A 10 22.75 -12.55 -11.64
C THR A 10 21.31 -12.25 -11.19
N LEU A 11 21.10 -11.77 -9.95
CA LEU A 11 19.78 -11.58 -9.36
C LEU A 11 18.84 -10.80 -10.28
N SER A 12 19.30 -9.64 -10.77
CA SER A 12 18.48 -8.78 -11.63
C SER A 12 18.12 -9.46 -12.95
N THR A 13 19.06 -10.17 -13.58
CA THR A 13 18.83 -10.84 -14.86
C THR A 13 17.86 -12.02 -14.72
N GLU A 14 18.02 -12.82 -13.67
CA GLU A 14 17.14 -13.95 -13.40
C GLU A 14 15.72 -13.47 -13.05
N MET A 15 15.60 -12.46 -12.20
CA MET A 15 14.31 -11.83 -11.88
C MET A 15 13.65 -11.25 -13.13
N GLY A 16 14.38 -10.51 -13.95
CA GLY A 16 13.86 -9.95 -15.20
C GLY A 16 13.34 -11.03 -16.14
N SER A 17 14.10 -12.11 -16.35
CA SER A 17 13.68 -13.22 -17.23
C SER A 17 12.39 -13.90 -16.78
N LEU A 18 12.12 -13.94 -15.46
CA LEU A 18 10.90 -14.49 -14.90
C LEU A 18 9.74 -13.51 -15.05
N GLN A 19 9.94 -12.25 -14.67
CA GLN A 19 8.91 -11.21 -14.66
C GLN A 19 8.42 -10.85 -16.07
N GLU A 20 9.33 -10.77 -17.05
CA GLU A 20 8.96 -10.43 -18.44
C GLU A 20 8.07 -11.49 -19.11
N ARG A 21 8.06 -12.73 -18.61
CA ARG A 21 7.15 -13.78 -19.08
C ARG A 21 5.72 -13.57 -18.58
N ILE A 22 5.55 -12.79 -17.52
CA ILE A 22 4.26 -12.47 -16.92
C ILE A 22 3.77 -11.16 -17.56
N ALA A 23 3.27 -11.27 -18.79
CA ALA A 23 2.79 -10.13 -19.55
C ALA A 23 1.48 -10.45 -20.27
N SER A 24 0.76 -9.40 -20.62
CA SER A 24 -0.40 -9.53 -21.51
C SER A 24 0.05 -9.55 -22.97
N THR A 25 -0.49 -10.49 -23.74
CA THR A 25 -0.20 -10.67 -25.16
C THR A 25 -1.49 -10.58 -25.98
N ASN A 26 -1.37 -10.53 -27.32
CA ASN A 26 -2.53 -10.53 -28.22
C ASN A 26 -3.40 -11.80 -28.11
N LYS A 27 -2.89 -12.88 -27.52
CA LYS A 27 -3.63 -14.15 -27.36
C LYS A 27 -4.35 -14.26 -26.01
N GLY A 28 -4.00 -13.41 -25.04
CA GLY A 28 -4.53 -13.48 -23.68
C GLY A 28 -3.68 -12.70 -22.69
N SER A 29 -4.21 -12.53 -21.49
CA SER A 29 -3.59 -11.76 -20.40
C SER A 29 -3.28 -12.65 -19.20
N ILE A 30 -2.12 -12.43 -18.59
CA ILE A 30 -1.78 -12.99 -17.27
C ILE A 30 -1.71 -11.82 -16.29
N THR A 31 -2.50 -11.87 -15.22
CA THR A 31 -2.42 -10.94 -14.09
C THR A 31 -1.86 -11.68 -12.89
N SER A 32 -0.59 -11.42 -12.55
CA SER A 32 0.04 -12.07 -11.39
C SER A 32 -0.15 -11.25 -10.11
N ILE A 33 -0.49 -11.93 -9.03
CA ILE A 33 -0.39 -11.39 -7.67
C ILE A 33 0.80 -12.07 -7.01
N GLN A 34 1.81 -11.29 -6.64
CA GLN A 34 3.08 -11.80 -6.12
C GLN A 34 3.26 -11.34 -4.67
N ALA A 35 3.49 -12.30 -3.76
CA ALA A 35 3.83 -12.00 -2.38
C ALA A 35 5.35 -11.83 -2.27
N VAL A 36 5.79 -10.59 -2.02
CA VAL A 36 7.20 -10.27 -1.82
C VAL A 36 7.45 -10.17 -0.32
N TYR A 37 8.32 -11.03 0.21
CA TYR A 37 8.78 -10.93 1.59
C TYR A 37 9.90 -9.91 1.69
N VAL A 38 9.74 -8.92 2.57
CA VAL A 38 10.72 -7.87 2.80
C VAL A 38 11.54 -8.22 4.05
N PRO A 39 12.84 -8.52 3.93
CA PRO A 39 13.67 -8.83 5.08
C PRO A 39 13.82 -7.61 5.98
N ALA A 40 13.62 -7.80 7.29
CA ALA A 40 13.76 -6.76 8.31
C ALA A 40 12.92 -5.48 8.07
N ASP A 41 11.82 -5.57 7.31
CA ASP A 41 10.99 -4.43 6.90
C ASP A 41 11.78 -3.35 6.11
N ASP A 42 12.93 -3.70 5.49
CA ASP A 42 13.78 -2.81 4.69
C ASP A 42 13.47 -2.89 3.17
N LEU A 43 12.77 -1.88 2.65
CA LEU A 43 12.44 -1.75 1.23
C LEU A 43 13.64 -1.41 0.34
N THR A 44 14.78 -1.03 0.92
CA THR A 44 16.01 -0.68 0.17
C THR A 44 16.89 -1.90 -0.10
N ASP A 45 16.53 -3.07 0.41
CA ASP A 45 17.22 -4.32 0.12
C ASP A 45 17.20 -4.61 -1.40
N PRO A 46 18.31 -5.13 -1.97
CA PRO A 46 18.41 -5.39 -3.41
C PRO A 46 17.31 -6.31 -3.98
N ALA A 47 16.79 -7.27 -3.22
CA ALA A 47 15.77 -8.21 -3.72
C ALA A 47 14.39 -7.55 -3.89
N PRO A 48 13.81 -6.86 -2.90
CA PRO A 48 12.61 -6.05 -3.09
C PRO A 48 12.81 -4.96 -4.14
N ALA A 49 13.95 -4.24 -4.11
CA ALA A 49 14.20 -3.13 -5.03
C ALA A 49 14.19 -3.57 -6.51
N THR A 50 14.82 -4.71 -6.82
CA THR A 50 14.80 -5.28 -8.18
C THR A 50 13.42 -5.79 -8.57
N THR A 51 12.67 -6.38 -7.62
CA THR A 51 11.32 -6.87 -7.88
C THR A 51 10.34 -5.73 -8.16
N PHE A 52 10.39 -4.64 -7.39
CA PHE A 52 9.50 -3.49 -7.55
C PHE A 52 9.65 -2.80 -8.90
N ALA A 53 10.84 -2.83 -9.51
CA ALA A 53 11.06 -2.26 -10.84
C ALA A 53 10.23 -2.93 -11.94
N HIS A 54 9.76 -4.15 -11.72
CA HIS A 54 8.94 -4.91 -12.68
C HIS A 54 7.44 -4.93 -12.34
N LEU A 55 7.03 -4.35 -11.21
CA LEU A 55 5.63 -4.39 -10.77
C LEU A 55 4.86 -3.15 -11.21
N ASP A 56 3.73 -3.35 -11.87
CA ASP A 56 2.80 -2.27 -12.26
C ASP A 56 2.06 -1.65 -11.07
N ALA A 57 1.90 -2.42 -9.99
CA ALA A 57 1.28 -1.97 -8.76
C ALA A 57 1.93 -2.64 -7.56
N THR A 58 2.13 -1.86 -6.50
CA THR A 58 2.65 -2.32 -5.22
C THR A 58 1.61 -2.10 -4.14
N THR A 59 1.28 -3.15 -3.40
CA THR A 59 0.41 -3.08 -2.22
C THR A 59 1.26 -3.41 -1.00
N VAL A 60 1.58 -2.39 -0.20
CA VAL A 60 2.41 -2.53 0.99
C VAL A 60 1.53 -2.85 2.18
N LEU A 61 1.90 -3.88 2.94
CA LEU A 61 1.19 -4.26 4.17
C LEU A 61 1.96 -3.77 5.39
N SER A 62 1.33 -2.92 6.20
CA SER A 62 1.96 -2.30 7.38
C SER A 62 1.57 -3.00 8.67
N ARG A 63 2.58 -3.39 9.47
CA ARG A 63 2.38 -3.93 10.81
C ARG A 63 1.69 -2.92 11.73
N GLY A 64 1.93 -1.62 11.54
CA GLY A 64 1.31 -0.55 12.33
C GLY A 64 -0.20 -0.41 12.09
N LEU A 65 -0.70 -0.75 10.90
CA LEU A 65 -2.13 -0.80 10.63
C LEU A 65 -2.77 -2.07 11.20
N ALA A 66 -2.08 -3.21 11.09
CA ALA A 66 -2.55 -4.48 11.65
C ALA A 66 -2.70 -4.42 13.19
N SER A 67 -1.77 -3.74 13.89
CA SER A 67 -1.84 -3.58 15.35
C SER A 67 -3.01 -2.70 15.81
N LYS A 68 -3.51 -1.80 14.95
CA LYS A 68 -4.74 -1.03 15.16
C LYS A 68 -6.02 -1.83 14.86
N GLY A 69 -5.90 -3.08 14.40
CA GLY A 69 -7.03 -3.93 14.02
C GLY A 69 -7.64 -3.59 12.65
N ILE A 70 -6.91 -2.85 11.80
CA ILE A 70 -7.37 -2.50 10.45
C ILE A 70 -6.98 -3.63 9.49
N TYR A 71 -7.99 -4.28 8.91
CA TYR A 71 -7.80 -5.35 7.93
C TYR A 71 -8.62 -5.07 6.66
N PRO A 72 -8.00 -5.21 5.47
CA PRO A 72 -6.58 -5.50 5.26
C PRO A 72 -5.66 -4.36 5.69
N ALA A 73 -4.46 -4.72 6.17
CA ALA A 73 -3.47 -3.76 6.68
C ALA A 73 -2.69 -3.06 5.55
N VAL A 74 -3.38 -2.63 4.49
CA VAL A 74 -2.77 -1.95 3.33
C VAL A 74 -2.42 -0.53 3.69
N ASP A 75 -1.17 -0.14 3.49
CA ASP A 75 -0.73 1.24 3.62
C ASP A 75 -1.09 2.04 2.35
N PRO A 76 -2.04 2.99 2.40
CA PRO A 76 -2.48 3.73 1.22
C PRO A 76 -1.47 4.78 0.73
N LEU A 77 -0.50 5.17 1.56
CA LEU A 77 0.53 6.15 1.21
C LEU A 77 1.70 5.45 0.51
N ASP A 78 2.13 4.32 1.05
CA ASP A 78 3.27 3.55 0.49
C ASP A 78 2.85 2.64 -0.68
N SER A 79 1.55 2.36 -0.83
CA SER A 79 1.02 1.61 -1.98
C SER A 79 0.86 2.49 -3.22
N THR A 80 1.31 1.97 -4.37
CA THR A 80 1.32 2.70 -5.65
C THR A 80 0.82 1.85 -6.80
N SER A 81 0.38 2.50 -7.88
CA SER A 81 0.02 1.82 -9.12
C SER A 81 0.27 2.75 -10.31
N THR A 82 0.85 2.21 -11.38
CA THR A 82 1.01 2.89 -12.66
C THR A 82 -0.34 3.21 -13.31
N MET A 83 -1.40 2.47 -12.94
CA MET A 83 -2.75 2.67 -13.45
C MET A 83 -3.47 3.87 -12.83
N LEU A 84 -2.97 4.42 -11.70
CA LEU A 84 -3.58 5.57 -11.04
C LEU A 84 -3.24 6.88 -11.78
N GLN A 85 -3.80 7.01 -12.97
CA GLN A 85 -3.64 8.17 -13.85
C GLN A 85 -5.02 8.62 -14.37
N PRO A 86 -5.29 9.93 -14.50
CA PRO A 86 -6.60 10.42 -14.94
C PRO A 86 -7.07 9.84 -16.28
N ARG A 87 -6.12 9.56 -17.19
CA ARG A 87 -6.39 8.98 -18.51
C ARG A 87 -6.82 7.51 -18.48
N ILE A 88 -6.55 6.79 -17.39
CA ILE A 88 -6.85 5.36 -17.24
C ILE A 88 -8.09 5.17 -16.38
N VAL A 89 -8.10 5.77 -15.18
CA VAL A 89 -9.20 5.58 -14.19
C VAL A 89 -10.29 6.64 -14.26
N GLY A 90 -10.11 7.67 -15.07
CA GLY A 90 -10.98 8.85 -15.10
C GLY A 90 -10.60 9.90 -14.06
N LYS A 91 -11.08 11.13 -14.29
CA LYS A 91 -10.75 12.30 -13.47
C LYS A 91 -11.29 12.16 -12.04
N ASP A 92 -12.56 11.79 -11.90
CA ASP A 92 -13.23 11.73 -10.59
C ASP A 92 -12.58 10.70 -9.65
N HIS A 93 -12.23 9.52 -10.18
CA HIS A 93 -11.52 8.50 -9.39
C HIS A 93 -10.13 8.99 -8.99
N TYR A 94 -9.37 9.54 -9.95
CA TYR A 94 -8.03 10.06 -9.65
C TYR A 94 -8.06 11.16 -8.59
N GLU A 95 -8.94 12.16 -8.73
CA GLU A 95 -9.07 13.27 -7.78
C GLU A 95 -9.53 12.78 -6.40
N THR A 96 -10.46 11.84 -6.34
CA THR A 96 -10.90 11.24 -5.07
C THR A 96 -9.74 10.52 -4.39
N ALA A 97 -8.98 9.71 -5.13
CA ALA A 97 -7.83 8.99 -4.59
C ALA A 97 -6.72 9.95 -4.10
N GLN A 98 -6.43 11.02 -4.85
CA GLN A 98 -5.44 12.03 -4.44
C GLN A 98 -5.87 12.75 -3.16
N ARG A 99 -7.14 13.18 -3.06
CA ARG A 99 -7.65 13.85 -1.85
C ARG A 99 -7.62 12.94 -0.62
N VAL A 100 -7.87 11.65 -0.80
CA VAL A 100 -7.72 10.65 0.26
C VAL A 100 -6.27 10.57 0.73
N LYS A 101 -5.31 10.46 -0.21
CA LYS A 101 -3.87 10.44 0.10
C LYS A 101 -3.41 11.72 0.80
N GLU A 102 -3.80 12.89 0.31
CA GLU A 102 -3.49 14.19 0.93
C GLU A 102 -4.00 14.27 2.38
N THR A 103 -5.24 13.85 2.61
CA THR A 103 -5.84 13.86 3.96
C THR A 103 -5.09 12.94 4.92
N LEU A 104 -4.68 11.75 4.44
CA LEU A 104 -3.92 10.79 5.24
C LEU A 104 -2.48 11.22 5.48
N GLN A 105 -1.85 11.86 4.49
CA GLN A 105 -0.51 12.43 4.61
C GLN A 105 -0.50 13.54 5.66
N ARG A 106 -1.45 14.48 5.58
CA ARG A 106 -1.61 15.53 6.58
C ARG A 106 -1.86 14.96 7.97
N TYR A 107 -2.65 13.90 8.06
CA TYR A 107 -2.86 13.21 9.34
C TYR A 107 -1.56 12.62 9.91
N LYS A 108 -0.70 12.03 9.08
CA LYS A 108 0.60 11.48 9.49
C LYS A 108 1.52 12.58 10.03
N GLU A 109 1.59 13.74 9.39
CA GLU A 109 2.34 14.91 9.89
C GLU A 109 1.82 15.39 11.25
N LEU A 110 0.50 15.40 11.43
CA LEU A 110 -0.13 15.82 12.67
C LEU A 110 0.03 14.78 13.79
N GLN A 111 0.27 13.49 13.49
CA GLN A 111 0.45 12.45 14.52
C GLN A 111 1.65 12.72 15.41
N ASP A 112 2.78 13.17 14.85
CA ASP A 112 3.98 13.49 15.62
C ASP A 112 3.73 14.66 16.57
N ILE A 113 3.00 15.68 16.10
CA ILE A 113 2.59 16.83 16.92
C ILE A 113 1.64 16.38 18.04
N ILE A 114 0.63 15.56 17.73
CA ILE A 114 -0.32 15.01 18.70
C ILE A 114 0.39 14.19 19.78
N ALA A 115 1.42 13.43 19.41
CA ALA A 115 2.17 12.61 20.35
C ALA A 115 2.96 13.44 21.38
N ILE A 116 3.36 14.67 21.02
CA ILE A 116 4.15 15.57 21.88
C ILE A 116 3.24 16.52 22.68
N LEU A 117 2.31 17.20 22.01
CA LEU A 117 1.51 18.29 22.58
C LEU A 117 0.10 17.85 23.03
N GLY A 118 -0.41 16.73 22.50
CA GLY A 118 -1.79 16.32 22.68
C GLY A 118 -2.73 16.86 21.61
N LEU A 119 -3.97 16.35 21.58
CA LEU A 119 -4.95 16.64 20.53
C LEU A 119 -5.62 18.01 20.69
N ASP A 120 -5.62 18.56 21.91
CA ASP A 120 -6.32 19.81 22.25
C ASP A 120 -5.55 21.06 21.80
N GLU A 121 -4.25 20.93 21.55
CA GLU A 121 -3.36 22.01 21.08
C GLU A 121 -3.44 22.25 19.55
N LEU A 122 -4.22 21.44 18.84
CA LEU A 122 -4.43 21.57 17.40
C LEU A 122 -5.46 22.65 17.07
N SER A 123 -5.26 23.32 15.93
CA SER A 123 -6.27 24.20 15.34
C SER A 123 -7.58 23.44 15.06
N GLU A 124 -8.72 24.15 15.01
CA GLU A 124 -10.00 23.51 14.69
C GLU A 124 -9.99 22.82 13.32
N GLU A 125 -9.26 23.39 12.35
CA GLU A 125 -9.10 22.81 11.00
C GLU A 125 -8.27 21.53 11.01
N ASP A 126 -7.17 21.49 11.78
CA ASP A 126 -6.34 20.29 11.90
C ASP A 126 -7.11 19.19 12.68
N ARG A 127 -7.88 19.55 13.71
CA ARG A 127 -8.77 18.62 14.40
C ARG A 127 -9.82 18.02 13.46
N LEU A 128 -10.41 18.83 12.58
CA LEU A 128 -11.34 18.36 11.55
C LEU A 128 -10.65 17.38 10.58
N THR A 129 -9.42 17.69 10.18
CA THR A 129 -8.61 16.85 9.29
C THR A 129 -8.31 15.49 9.94
N VAL A 130 -7.87 15.48 11.20
CA VAL A 130 -7.66 14.25 11.99
C VAL A 130 -8.93 13.43 12.09
N ALA A 131 -10.08 14.07 12.36
CA ALA A 131 -11.36 13.38 12.46
C ALA A 131 -11.79 12.74 11.13
N ARG A 132 -11.56 13.41 9.99
CA ARG A 132 -11.82 12.87 8.64
C ARG A 132 -10.87 11.73 8.32
N ALA A 133 -9.57 11.91 8.56
CA ALA A 133 -8.56 10.90 8.30
C ALA A 133 -8.83 9.60 9.07
N ARG A 134 -9.17 9.68 10.37
CA ARG A 134 -9.56 8.50 11.16
C ARG A 134 -10.78 7.76 10.61
N LYS A 135 -11.76 8.50 10.05
CA LYS A 135 -12.94 7.89 9.41
C LYS A 135 -12.54 7.18 8.12
N ILE A 136 -11.67 7.78 7.31
CA ILE A 136 -11.15 7.20 6.07
C ILE A 136 -10.33 5.93 6.39
N GLU A 137 -9.41 5.99 7.35
CA GLU A 137 -8.56 4.86 7.76
C GLU A 137 -9.40 3.64 8.18
N ARG A 138 -10.49 3.88 8.93
CA ARG A 138 -11.46 2.82 9.28
C ARG A 138 -12.32 2.37 8.11
N PHE A 139 -12.69 3.28 7.21
CA PHE A 139 -13.50 2.95 6.03
C PHE A 139 -12.75 2.07 5.03
N LEU A 140 -11.42 2.19 4.97
CA LEU A 140 -10.57 1.31 4.15
C LEU A 140 -10.50 -0.13 4.70
N SER A 141 -10.95 -0.37 5.94
CA SER A 141 -11.10 -1.74 6.46
C SER A 141 -12.33 -2.42 5.88
N GLN A 142 -12.20 -3.70 5.53
CA GLN A 142 -13.29 -4.50 5.00
C GLN A 142 -13.19 -5.94 5.55
N PRO A 143 -14.30 -6.51 6.07
CA PRO A 143 -14.30 -7.90 6.48
C PRO A 143 -14.15 -8.81 5.26
N PHE A 144 -13.11 -9.66 5.27
CA PHE A 144 -12.85 -10.60 4.19
C PHE A 144 -13.73 -11.84 4.27
N PHE A 145 -14.12 -12.33 3.09
CA PHE A 145 -14.84 -13.60 2.94
C PHE A 145 -14.08 -14.77 3.56
N VAL A 146 -12.77 -14.88 3.28
CA VAL A 146 -11.92 -15.97 3.79
C VAL A 146 -11.65 -15.85 5.29
N ALA A 147 -11.83 -14.65 5.86
CA ALA A 147 -11.61 -14.38 7.27
C ALA A 147 -12.88 -14.53 8.14
N GLU A 148 -14.01 -14.97 7.56
CA GLU A 148 -15.27 -15.19 8.30
C GLU A 148 -15.10 -16.25 9.43
N VAL A 149 -14.16 -17.18 9.28
CA VAL A 149 -13.81 -18.15 10.33
C VAL A 149 -13.17 -17.46 11.56
N PHE A 150 -12.53 -16.31 11.35
CA PHE A 150 -11.87 -15.52 12.40
C PHE A 150 -12.71 -14.34 12.90
N TYR A 151 -13.66 -13.83 12.10
CA TYR A 151 -14.50 -12.67 12.42
C TYR A 151 -16.00 -12.98 12.36
N ARG A 152 -16.75 -12.61 13.41
CA ARG A 152 -18.21 -12.80 13.54
C ARG A 152 -19.08 -11.86 12.69
N PHE A 153 -18.53 -11.19 11.67
CA PHE A 153 -19.26 -10.17 10.89
C PHE A 153 -19.70 -10.67 9.52
N SER A 154 -20.94 -10.34 9.16
CA SER A 154 -21.51 -10.66 7.85
C SER A 154 -20.93 -9.77 6.75
N ARG A 155 -20.32 -10.45 5.77
CA ARG A 155 -20.08 -10.13 4.35
C ARG A 155 -20.32 -8.68 3.87
N LYS A 156 -19.33 -8.12 3.16
CA LYS A 156 -19.53 -7.06 2.16
C LYS A 156 -18.59 -7.29 0.98
N VAL A 157 -19.13 -7.30 -0.25
CA VAL A 157 -18.36 -7.10 -1.49
C VAL A 157 -18.71 -5.68 -1.92
N CYS A 158 -17.70 -4.81 -1.98
CA CYS A 158 -17.83 -3.44 -2.49
C CYS A 158 -17.55 -3.45 -4.00
#